data_AF-A0A0A2B110-F1
#
_entry.id   AF-A0A0A2B110-F1
#
_cell.length_a   1.000
_cell.length_b   1.000
_cell.length_c   1.000
_cell.angle_alpha   90.00
_cell.angle_beta   90.00
_cell.angle_gamma   90.00
#
_symmetry.space_group_name_H-M   'P 1'
#
loop_
_entity.id
_entity.type
_entity.pdbx_description
1 polymer ?
#
loop_
_entity_poly.entity_id
_entity_poly.type
_entity_poly.pdbx_seq_one_letter_code
_entity_poly.pdbx_strand_id
1 'polypeptide(L)'
;MKCNPIPEREDWFITDRKPTICPRCKKKEVRKAVLGYPSPEDFNNKNIYLIGCIPDMPIDRTWGCRNCDAGFWKDTPRNIAALGGLVPHQWPPEERTEKEKSKLMWKWFQEWKKNQVF
;
A
#
# COMPACT_ATOMS: atom_id res chain seq x y z
N MET A 1 10.07 10.58 -3.08
CA MET A 1 8.94 10.02 -2.32
C MET A 1 7.71 10.78 -2.73
N LYS A 2 6.71 10.10 -3.27
CA LYS A 2 5.42 10.68 -3.64
C LYS A 2 4.40 10.29 -2.56
N CYS A 3 3.60 11.24 -2.10
CA CYS A 3 2.47 10.98 -1.20
C CYS A 3 1.24 11.63 -1.79
N ASN A 4 0.46 10.83 -2.50
CA ASN A 4 -0.76 11.32 -3.13
C ASN A 4 -1.91 11.08 -2.14
N PRO A 5 -2.64 12.13 -1.74
CA PRO A 5 -3.84 11.95 -0.92
C PRO A 5 -4.90 11.17 -1.70
N ILE A 6 -5.74 10.43 -0.99
CA ILE A 6 -6.90 9.77 -1.61
C ILE A 6 -8.02 10.81 -1.76
N PRO A 7 -8.72 10.89 -2.91
CA PRO A 7 -9.69 11.95 -3.17
C PRO A 7 -10.78 12.10 -2.10
N GLU A 8 -11.19 10.98 -1.49
CA GLU A 8 -12.26 10.94 -0.48
C GLU A 8 -11.76 11.17 0.95
N ARG A 9 -10.44 11.18 1.18
CA ARG A 9 -9.84 11.31 2.52
C ARG A 9 -8.49 12.02 2.53
N GLU A 10 -8.45 13.15 3.24
CA GLU A 10 -7.24 13.99 3.40
C GLU A 10 -6.15 13.38 4.29
N ASP A 11 -6.50 12.37 5.08
CA ASP A 11 -5.60 11.71 6.02
C ASP A 11 -5.00 10.40 5.48
N TRP A 12 -5.41 9.98 4.29
CA TRP A 12 -4.99 8.73 3.66
C TRP A 12 -4.14 9.00 2.43
N PHE A 13 -3.02 8.28 2.29
CA PHE A 13 -2.04 8.54 1.24
C PHE A 13 -1.58 7.26 0.55
N ILE A 14 -1.43 7.33 -0.77
CA ILE A 14 -0.73 6.33 -1.58
C ILE A 14 0.73 6.78 -1.75
N THR A 15 1.67 5.86 -1.49
CA THR A 15 3.10 6.16 -1.39
C THR A 15 3.97 5.08 -2.04
N ASP A 16 5.03 5.49 -2.75
CA ASP A 16 5.98 4.56 -3.38
C ASP A 16 6.87 3.85 -2.35
N ARG A 17 7.29 4.60 -1.33
CA ARG A 17 8.18 4.18 -0.25
C ARG A 17 7.69 4.73 1.08
N LYS A 18 8.09 4.08 2.18
CA LYS A 18 7.74 4.50 3.54
C LYS A 18 8.05 5.99 3.75
N PRO A 19 7.05 6.81 4.11
CA PRO A 19 7.28 8.19 4.49
C PRO A 19 8.18 8.34 5.71
N THR A 20 9.22 9.18 5.62
CA THR A 20 10.00 9.57 6.81
C THR A 20 9.28 10.63 7.63
N ILE A 21 8.59 11.55 6.95
CA ILE A 21 7.84 12.67 7.53
C ILE A 21 6.38 12.53 7.11
N CYS A 22 5.45 12.65 8.05
CA CYS A 22 4.03 12.63 7.75
C CYS A 22 3.63 13.91 6.96
N PRO A 23 3.01 13.79 5.77
CA PRO A 23 2.59 14.96 4.99
C PRO A 23 1.51 15.80 5.69
N ARG A 24 0.70 15.19 6.58
CA ARG A 24 -0.37 15.85 7.35
C ARG A 24 0.17 16.64 8.55
N CYS A 25 0.80 15.97 9.53
CA CYS A 25 1.24 16.62 10.78
C CYS A 25 2.71 17.06 10.81
N LYS A 26 3.48 16.78 9.75
CA LYS A 26 4.92 17.09 9.62
C LYS A 26 5.84 16.45 10.68
N LYS A 27 5.34 15.53 11.51
CA LYS A 27 6.14 14.79 12.50
C LYS A 27 6.79 13.54 11.88
N LYS A 28 7.90 13.09 12.45
CA LYS A 28 8.68 11.89 12.05
C LYS A 28 8.17 10.62 12.75
N GLU A 29 6.85 10.45 12.81
CA GLU A 29 6.17 9.39 13.56
C GLU A 29 5.50 8.32 12.67
N VAL A 30 5.96 8.19 11.42
CA VAL A 30 5.45 7.16 10.51
C VAL A 30 6.14 5.82 10.79
N ARG A 31 5.36 4.80 11.11
CA ARG A 31 5.82 3.47 11.53
C ARG A 31 5.16 2.36 10.71
N LYS A 32 5.77 1.16 10.75
CA LYS A 32 5.18 -0.02 10.11
C LYS A 32 3.87 -0.31 10.81
N ALA A 33 2.80 -0.43 10.04
CA ALA A 33 1.52 -0.77 10.60
C ALA A 33 1.45 -2.28 10.84
N VAL A 34 0.88 -2.66 11.98
CA VAL A 34 0.74 -4.05 12.42
C VAL A 34 -0.72 -4.27 12.78
N LEU A 35 -1.32 -5.28 12.15
CA LEU A 35 -2.66 -5.78 12.45
C LEU A 35 -2.55 -6.86 13.52
N GLY A 36 -3.53 -6.91 14.41
CA GLY A 36 -3.72 -7.96 15.39
C GLY A 36 -3.79 -7.43 16.81
N TYR A 37 -3.99 -8.37 17.74
CA TYR A 37 -3.96 -8.06 19.16
C TYR A 37 -2.50 -7.86 19.59
N PRO A 38 -2.09 -6.66 20.03
CA PRO A 38 -0.72 -6.42 20.42
C PRO A 38 -0.35 -7.22 21.66
N SER A 39 0.84 -7.80 21.67
CA SER A 39 1.45 -8.22 22.94
C SER A 39 1.76 -6.98 23.80
N PRO A 40 1.97 -7.14 25.13
CA PRO A 40 2.41 -6.03 25.97
C PRO A 40 3.71 -5.36 25.49
N GLU A 41 4.58 -6.13 24.83
CA GLU A 41 5.83 -5.63 24.24
C GLU A 41 5.55 -4.77 22.99
N ASP A 42 4.65 -5.24 22.12
CA ASP A 42 4.22 -4.51 20.92
C ASP A 42 3.55 -3.18 21.28
N PHE A 43 2.73 -3.17 22.33
CA PHE A 43 2.06 -1.96 22.80
C PHE A 43 3.06 -0.84 23.17
N ASN A 44 4.19 -1.22 23.77
CA ASN A 44 5.24 -0.28 24.18
C ASN A 44 6.26 0.00 23.05
N ASN A 45 6.19 -0.74 21.94
CA ASN A 45 7.13 -0.60 20.84
C ASN A 45 6.86 0.66 20.02
N LYS A 46 7.75 1.65 20.15
CA LYS A 46 7.63 2.93 19.43
C LYS A 46 7.93 2.84 17.93
N ASN A 47 8.40 1.69 17.46
CA ASN A 47 8.77 1.46 16.06
C ASN A 47 7.62 0.92 15.20
N ILE A 48 6.50 0.55 15.81
CA ILE A 48 5.31 0.05 15.12
C ILE A 48 4.13 1.01 15.33
N TYR A 49 3.17 0.92 14.43
CA TYR A 49 1.87 1.54 14.53
C TYR A 49 0.85 0.41 14.63
N LEU A 50 0.07 0.37 15.69
CA LEU A 50 -0.94 -0.67 15.91
C LEU A 50 -2.24 -0.21 15.29
N ILE A 51 -2.74 -0.97 14.31
CA ILE A 51 -4.05 -0.72 13.67
C ILE A 51 -5.17 -1.20 14.62
N GLY A 52 -4.90 -2.25 15.40
CA GLY A 52 -5.88 -2.97 16.19
C GLY A 52 -6.24 -4.30 15.54
N CYS A 53 -7.38 -4.86 15.89
CA CYS A 53 -7.82 -6.19 15.41
C CYS A 53 -8.62 -6.14 14.11
N ILE A 54 -9.06 -4.94 13.69
CA ILE A 54 -9.93 -4.76 12.53
C ILE A 54 -9.18 -3.91 11.49
N PRO A 55 -9.10 -4.35 10.23
CA PRO A 55 -8.53 -3.55 9.16
C PRO A 55 -9.37 -2.28 8.91
N ASP A 56 -8.73 -1.20 8.46
CA ASP A 56 -9.41 0.08 8.20
C ASP A 56 -10.33 0.11 6.96
N MET A 57 -10.55 -1.04 6.32
CA MET A 57 -11.30 -1.29 5.07
C MET A 57 -10.60 -0.93 3.74
N PRO A 58 -10.66 -1.80 2.71
CA PRO A 58 -10.78 -3.26 2.75
C PRO A 58 -9.41 -3.95 2.91
N ILE A 59 -8.31 -3.18 2.98
CA ILE A 59 -6.96 -3.68 3.17
C ILE A 59 -6.25 -2.90 4.28
N ASP A 60 -5.36 -3.58 5.00
CA ASP A 60 -4.53 -2.94 6.01
C ASP A 60 -3.67 -1.82 5.41
N ARG A 61 -3.57 -0.73 6.16
CA ARG A 61 -2.56 0.30 5.88
C ARG A 61 -1.17 -0.33 5.96
N THR A 62 -0.27 0.05 5.07
CA THR A 62 1.13 -0.43 5.09
C THR A 62 1.93 0.28 6.17
N TRP A 63 1.67 1.58 6.36
CA TRP A 63 2.26 2.41 7.40
C TRP A 63 1.19 3.30 8.05
N GLY A 64 1.47 3.75 9.27
CA GLY A 64 0.60 4.67 10.01
C GLY A 64 1.40 5.72 10.77
N CYS A 65 0.82 6.90 10.95
CA CYS A 65 1.41 7.97 11.76
C CYS A 65 0.92 7.89 13.21
N ARG A 66 1.82 7.65 14.17
CA ARG A 66 1.46 7.58 15.60
C ARG A 66 0.98 8.91 16.20
N ASN A 67 1.18 10.03 15.52
CA ASN A 67 0.83 11.36 16.03
C ASN A 67 -0.55 11.86 15.57
N CYS A 68 -0.97 11.54 14.35
CA CYS A 68 -2.20 12.09 13.76
C CYS A 68 -3.05 11.04 13.06
N ASP A 69 -2.71 9.77 13.26
CA ASP A 69 -3.40 8.61 12.72
C ASP A 69 -3.47 8.49 11.20
N ALA A 70 -2.76 9.34 10.46
CA ALA A 70 -2.73 9.27 9.00
C ALA A 70 -2.32 7.87 8.49
N GLY A 71 -3.08 7.36 7.53
CA GLY A 71 -2.88 6.05 6.92
C GLY A 71 -2.07 6.13 5.63
N PHE A 72 -1.20 5.15 5.40
CA PHE A 72 -0.36 5.10 4.20
C PHE A 72 -0.40 3.71 3.57
N TRP A 73 -0.70 3.66 2.28
CA TRP A 73 -0.64 2.44 1.47
C TRP A 73 0.54 2.51 0.53
N LYS A 74 1.19 1.37 0.34
CA LYS A 74 2.19 1.23 -0.73
C LYS A 74 1.48 1.32 -2.09
N ASP A 75 2.10 2.00 -3.04
CA ASP A 75 1.64 2.07 -4.43
C ASP A 75 1.79 0.70 -5.10
N THR A 76 0.76 -0.14 -4.97
CA THR A 76 0.65 -1.45 -5.61
C THR A 76 -0.70 -1.55 -6.30
N PRO A 77 -0.81 -2.34 -7.40
CA PRO A 77 -2.09 -2.58 -8.04
C PRO A 77 -3.16 -3.11 -7.07
N ARG A 78 -2.75 -3.94 -6.10
CA ARG A 78 -3.64 -4.47 -5.05
C ARG A 78 -4.18 -3.36 -4.16
N ASN A 79 -3.32 -2.49 -3.65
CA ASN A 79 -3.75 -1.42 -2.75
C ASN A 79 -4.60 -0.38 -3.47
N ILE A 80 -4.26 -0.04 -4.73
CA ILE A 80 -5.09 0.85 -5.54
C ILE A 80 -6.47 0.23 -5.79
N ALA A 81 -6.53 -1.05 -6.16
CA ALA A 81 -7.78 -1.79 -6.36
C ALA A 81 -8.64 -1.81 -5.09
N ALA A 82 -8.02 -2.11 -3.94
CA ALA A 82 -8.67 -2.14 -2.64
C ALA A 82 -9.23 -0.77 -2.26
N LEU A 83 -8.42 0.29 -2.39
CA LEU A 83 -8.85 1.67 -2.10
C LEU A 83 -9.91 2.18 -3.09
N GLY A 84 -9.93 1.64 -4.32
CA GLY A 84 -10.96 1.89 -5.32
C GLY A 84 -12.27 1.10 -5.11
N GLY A 85 -12.43 0.40 -3.98
CA GLY A 85 -13.68 -0.27 -3.60
C GLY A 85 -13.84 -1.69 -4.14
N LEU A 86 -12.82 -2.27 -4.77
CA LEU A 86 -12.87 -3.69 -5.17
C LEU A 86 -12.78 -4.58 -3.93
N VAL A 87 -13.43 -5.75 -3.99
CA VAL A 87 -13.40 -6.75 -2.91
C VAL A 87 -12.24 -7.75 -3.09
N PRO A 88 -11.82 -8.48 -2.03
CA PRO A 88 -10.61 -9.31 -2.06
C PRO A 88 -10.47 -10.26 -3.26
N HIS A 89 -11.57 -10.87 -3.73
CA HIS A 89 -11.54 -11.80 -4.86
C HIS A 89 -11.37 -11.12 -6.24
N GLN A 90 -11.55 -9.80 -6.31
CA GLN A 90 -11.38 -9.00 -7.53
C GLN A 90 -10.00 -8.35 -7.59
N TRP A 91 -9.21 -8.43 -6.51
CA TRP A 91 -7.93 -7.78 -6.46
C TRP A 91 -6.92 -8.45 -7.39
N PRO A 92 -6.04 -7.65 -8.04
CA PRO A 92 -4.92 -8.21 -8.75
C PRO A 92 -3.99 -8.93 -7.76
N PRO A 93 -3.33 -10.03 -8.19
CA PRO A 93 -2.40 -10.76 -7.35
C PRO A 93 -1.25 -9.87 -6.86
N GLU A 94 -0.86 -10.08 -5.62
CA GLU A 94 0.07 -9.24 -4.86
C GLU A 94 1.49 -9.22 -5.48
N GLU A 95 1.92 -10.37 -5.98
CA GLU A 95 2.96 -10.49 -6.99
C GLU A 95 2.44 -11.38 -8.11
N ARG A 96 2.65 -10.96 -9.35
CA ARG A 96 2.46 -11.87 -10.49
C ARG A 96 3.41 -13.04 -10.31
N THR A 97 2.87 -14.25 -10.35
CA THR A 97 3.68 -15.47 -10.39
C THR A 97 4.70 -15.42 -11.54
N GLU A 98 5.80 -16.17 -11.48
CA GLU A 98 6.78 -16.21 -12.57
C GLU A 98 6.15 -16.59 -13.92
N LYS A 99 5.11 -17.42 -13.91
CA LYS A 99 4.30 -17.75 -15.09
C LYS A 99 3.55 -16.55 -15.64
N GLU A 100 2.97 -15.72 -14.79
CA GLU A 100 2.26 -14.49 -15.20
C GLU A 100 3.22 -13.40 -15.66
N LYS A 101 4.38 -13.25 -14.99
CA LYS A 101 5.47 -12.37 -15.44
C LYS A 101 5.94 -12.79 -16.83
N SER A 102 6.20 -14.07 -17.03
CA SER A 102 6.60 -14.65 -18.33
C SER A 102 5.55 -14.45 -19.42
N LYS A 103 4.26 -14.68 -19.13
CA LYS A 103 3.16 -14.44 -20.07
C LYS A 103 3.07 -12.96 -20.48
N LEU A 104 3.23 -12.04 -19.55
CA LEU A 104 3.20 -10.61 -19.85
C LEU A 104 4.42 -10.17 -20.66
N MET A 105 5.59 -10.68 -20.31
CA MET A 105 6.84 -10.39 -21.02
C MET A 105 6.76 -10.91 -22.47
N TRP A 106 6.19 -12.10 -22.67
CA TRP A 106 5.89 -12.64 -24.00
C TRP A 106 4.89 -11.76 -24.76
N LYS A 107 3.80 -11.32 -24.12
CA LYS A 107 2.81 -10.43 -24.76
C LYS A 107 3.46 -9.11 -25.20
N TRP A 108 4.26 -8.49 -24.34
CA TRP A 108 5.03 -7.28 -24.65
C TRP A 108 6.00 -7.49 -25.81
N PHE A 109 6.72 -8.62 -25.82
CA PHE A 109 7.63 -8.98 -26.92
C PHE A 109 6.91 -9.11 -28.27
N GLN A 110 5.71 -9.70 -28.27
CA GLN A 110 4.88 -9.83 -29.48
C GLN A 110 4.37 -8.47 -29.97
N GLU A 111 3.93 -7.59 -29.07
CA GLU A 111 3.53 -6.22 -29.40
C GLU A 111 4.70 -5.40 -29.93
N TRP A 112 5.88 -5.50 -29.31
CA TRP A 112 7.10 -4.87 -29.79
C TRP A 112 7.50 -5.36 -31.19
N LYS A 113 7.48 -6.68 -31.43
CA LYS A 113 7.73 -7.25 -32.77
C LYS A 113 6.77 -6.71 -33.82
N LYS A 114 5.48 -6.61 -33.50
CA LYS A 114 4.47 -6.04 -34.42
C LYS A 114 4.75 -4.57 -34.75
N ASN A 115 5.23 -3.80 -33.77
CA ASN A 115 5.55 -2.39 -33.94
C ASN A 115 6.93 -2.12 -34.57
N GLN A 116 7.77 -3.15 -34.74
CA GLN A 116 9.02 -3.06 -35.50
C GLN A 116 8.86 -3.35 -36.99
N VAL A 117 7.68 -3.80 -37.43
CA VAL A 117 7.36 -3.99 -38.84
C VAL A 117 6.75 -2.69 -39.36
N PHE A 118 7.59 -1.64 -39.43
CA PHE A 118 7.42 -0.42 -40.23
C PHE A 118 8.81 0.10 -40.61
#